data_AF-G1UYL1-F1
#
_entry.id   AF-G1UYL1-F1
#
_cell.length_a   1.000
_cell.length_b   1.000
_cell.length_c   1.000
_cell.angle_alpha   90.00
_cell.angle_beta   90.00
_cell.angle_gamma   90.00
#
_symmetry.space_group_name_H-M   'P 1'
#
loop_
_entity.id
_entity.type
_entity.pdbx_description
1 polymer ?
#
loop_
_entity_poly.entity_id
_entity_poly.type
_entity_poly.pdbx_seq_one_letter_code
_entity_poly.pdbx_strand_id
1 'polypeptide(L)'
;MSNIVAYVLTYDQIPKLDSQGRPEVFYGKRVHDQCVRRAHFDAGQFVESWDDAAASLGYCLYKMGCKGPTTYNACPVTRWNNGVSYPIQSGHGCIGCAEQNFWDHGSFYSRITNIPQFGTNTTAETVGVAAVAGIGAGVVTHAAISTAVHLKHRYGKDGDCSKETKTAQAEKTDSNDSTPSERN
;
A
#
# COMPACT_ATOMS: atom_id res chain seq x y z
N MET A 1 14.73 -24.16 -28.42
CA MET A 1 14.76 -25.53 -28.98
C MET A 1 16.15 -25.94 -29.44
N SER A 2 16.77 -25.20 -30.37
CA SER A 2 18.12 -25.49 -30.90
C SER A 2 19.18 -25.77 -29.83
N ASN A 3 19.19 -25.02 -28.71
CA ASN A 3 20.16 -25.23 -27.64
C ASN A 3 20.13 -26.63 -27.02
N ILE A 4 18.97 -27.30 -26.98
CA ILE A 4 18.88 -28.68 -26.47
C ILE A 4 19.55 -29.63 -27.47
N VAL A 5 19.28 -29.47 -28.76
CA VAL A 5 19.89 -30.27 -29.83
C VAL A 5 21.41 -30.07 -29.83
N ALA A 6 21.87 -28.83 -29.75
CA ALA A 6 23.29 -28.52 -29.66
C ALA A 6 23.94 -29.16 -28.42
N TYR A 7 23.29 -29.13 -27.25
CA TYR A 7 23.78 -29.80 -26.05
C TYR A 7 23.96 -31.31 -26.27
N VAL A 8 22.94 -31.98 -26.80
CA VAL A 8 23.02 -33.43 -27.07
C VAL A 8 24.12 -33.76 -28.06
N LEU A 9 24.22 -33.01 -29.17
CA LEU A 9 25.26 -33.24 -30.18
C LEU A 9 26.67 -32.93 -29.70
N THR A 10 26.85 -31.97 -28.79
CA THR A 10 28.17 -31.56 -28.30
C THR A 10 28.68 -32.48 -27.19
N TYR A 11 27.78 -32.90 -26.29
CA TYR A 11 28.16 -33.64 -25.09
C TYR A 11 27.81 -35.13 -25.14
N ASP A 12 27.15 -35.59 -26.22
CA ASP A 12 26.64 -36.96 -26.38
C ASP A 12 25.82 -37.43 -25.16
N GLN A 13 25.05 -36.50 -24.59
CA GLN A 13 24.36 -36.66 -23.32
C GLN A 13 22.98 -35.98 -23.33
N ILE A 14 22.00 -36.63 -22.71
CA ILE A 14 20.71 -36.01 -22.37
C ILE A 14 20.91 -35.05 -21.17
N PRO A 15 20.47 -33.78 -21.26
CA PRO A 15 20.59 -32.86 -20.13
C PRO A 15 19.80 -33.38 -18.92
N LYS A 16 20.20 -32.95 -17.72
CA LYS A 16 19.47 -33.29 -16.49
C LYS A 16 17.99 -32.90 -16.63
N LEU A 17 17.11 -33.82 -16.29
CA LEU A 17 15.66 -33.67 -16.40
C LEU A 17 15.03 -33.52 -15.01
N ASP A 18 13.96 -32.73 -14.93
CA ASP A 18 13.11 -32.66 -13.74
C ASP A 18 12.22 -33.92 -13.62
N SER A 19 11.40 -33.98 -12.56
CA SER A 19 10.49 -35.10 -12.32
C SER A 19 9.39 -35.27 -13.38
N GLN A 20 9.19 -34.27 -14.24
CA GLN A 20 8.24 -34.31 -15.37
C GLN A 20 8.95 -34.60 -16.69
N GLY A 21 10.26 -34.90 -16.68
CA GLY A 21 11.04 -35.20 -17.87
C GLY A 21 11.45 -33.98 -18.68
N ARG A 22 11.38 -32.77 -18.10
CA ARG A 22 11.74 -31.53 -18.81
C ARG A 22 13.20 -31.15 -18.54
N PRO A 23 13.96 -30.64 -19.51
CA PRO A 23 15.35 -30.20 -19.29
C PRO A 23 15.46 -29.09 -18.24
N GLU A 24 16.11 -29.38 -17.10
CA GLU A 24 16.20 -28.46 -15.96
C GLU A 24 16.83 -27.11 -16.33
N VAL A 25 17.74 -27.11 -17.31
CA VAL A 25 18.41 -25.88 -17.78
C VAL A 25 17.44 -24.81 -18.31
N PHE A 26 16.26 -25.21 -18.82
CA PHE A 26 15.22 -24.30 -19.32
C PHE A 26 13.94 -24.31 -18.48
N TYR A 27 13.67 -25.41 -17.76
CA TYR A 27 12.43 -25.63 -17.01
C TYR A 27 12.65 -25.76 -15.49
N GLY A 28 13.86 -25.53 -14.97
CA GLY A 28 14.15 -25.65 -13.54
C GLY A 28 13.71 -24.46 -12.69
N LYS A 29 13.35 -23.33 -13.31
CA LYS A 29 12.87 -22.12 -12.62
C LYS A 29 11.53 -21.67 -13.18
N ARG A 30 10.72 -21.06 -12.31
CA ARG A 30 9.44 -20.48 -12.71
C ARG A 30 9.65 -19.15 -13.41
N VAL A 31 8.74 -18.81 -14.33
CA VAL A 31 8.72 -17.52 -15.04
C VAL A 31 8.74 -16.37 -14.03
N HIS A 32 8.02 -16.49 -12.91
CA HIS A 32 7.97 -15.46 -11.87
C HIS A 32 9.27 -15.27 -11.09
N ASP A 33 10.08 -16.32 -10.92
CA ASP A 33 11.32 -16.25 -10.15
C ASP A 33 12.43 -15.48 -10.88
N GLN A 34 12.27 -15.29 -12.19
CA GLN A 34 13.22 -14.54 -13.03
C GLN A 34 12.54 -13.38 -13.78
N CYS A 35 11.31 -13.02 -13.40
CA CYS A 35 10.54 -11.98 -14.07
C CYS A 35 11.11 -10.59 -13.79
N VAL A 36 11.30 -9.79 -14.83
CA VAL A 36 11.79 -8.40 -14.71
C VAL A 36 10.82 -7.49 -13.95
N ARG A 37 9.52 -7.83 -13.93
CA ARG A 37 8.48 -7.08 -13.19
C ARG A 37 8.33 -7.55 -11.74
N ARG A 38 9.22 -8.41 -11.24
CA ARG A 38 9.14 -8.99 -9.89
C ARG A 38 9.20 -7.93 -8.78
N ALA A 39 10.03 -6.90 -8.95
CA ALA A 39 10.10 -5.79 -8.00
C ALA A 39 8.74 -5.11 -7.80
N HIS A 40 7.97 -4.91 -8.88
CA HIS A 40 6.61 -4.36 -8.79
C HIS A 40 5.64 -5.31 -8.08
N PHE A 41 5.77 -6.62 -8.30
CA PHE A 41 4.97 -7.61 -7.57
C PHE A 41 5.21 -7.51 -6.06
N ASP A 42 6.48 -7.52 -5.64
CA ASP A 42 6.87 -7.47 -4.23
C ASP A 42 6.50 -6.12 -3.58
N ALA A 43 6.50 -5.03 -4.35
CA ALA A 43 6.02 -3.72 -3.92
C ALA A 43 4.48 -3.62 -3.80
N GLY A 44 3.73 -4.56 -4.38
CA GLY A 44 2.28 -4.47 -4.47
C GLY A 44 1.78 -3.53 -5.58
N GLN A 45 2.62 -3.25 -6.57
CA GLN A 45 2.34 -2.40 -7.73
C GLN A 45 1.83 -3.25 -8.90
N PHE A 46 0.54 -3.11 -9.20
CA PHE A 46 -0.14 -3.95 -10.18
C PHE A 46 -0.87 -3.13 -11.23
N VAL A 47 -0.95 -3.72 -12.43
CA VAL A 47 -1.94 -3.34 -13.44
C VAL A 47 -3.31 -3.84 -12.97
N GLU A 48 -4.32 -2.99 -13.02
CA GLU A 48 -5.69 -3.32 -12.60
C GLU A 48 -6.67 -3.35 -13.77
N SER A 49 -6.39 -2.57 -14.81
CA SER A 49 -7.11 -2.63 -16.09
C SER A 49 -6.15 -2.48 -17.26
N TRP A 50 -6.54 -2.97 -18.44
CA TRP A 50 -5.74 -2.79 -19.65
C TRP A 50 -5.58 -1.29 -19.94
N ASP A 51 -4.36 -0.91 -20.32
CA ASP A 51 -3.99 0.46 -20.67
C ASP A 51 -4.14 1.50 -19.54
N ASP A 52 -4.15 1.07 -18.27
CA ASP A 52 -4.03 2.00 -17.15
C ASP A 52 -2.60 2.59 -17.04
N ALA A 53 -2.44 3.58 -16.15
CA ALA A 53 -1.14 4.19 -15.90
C ALA A 53 -0.09 3.15 -15.45
N ALA A 54 -0.50 2.14 -14.68
CA ALA A 54 0.37 1.07 -14.22
C ALA A 54 0.85 0.18 -15.39
N ALA A 55 0.02 -0.06 -16.41
CA ALA A 55 0.36 -0.81 -17.61
C ALA A 55 1.44 -0.10 -18.42
N SER A 56 1.29 1.22 -18.59
CA SER A 56 2.27 2.09 -19.26
C SER A 56 3.62 2.13 -18.52
N LEU A 57 3.60 2.00 -17.18
CA LEU A 57 4.78 1.94 -16.33
C LEU A 57 5.40 0.53 -16.23
N GLY A 58 4.80 -0.48 -16.86
CA GLY A 58 5.33 -1.85 -16.83
C GLY A 58 5.14 -2.58 -15.50
N TYR A 59 4.11 -2.23 -14.72
CA TYR A 59 3.82 -2.86 -13.42
C TYR A 59 3.42 -4.32 -13.55
N CYS A 60 3.32 -5.02 -12.41
CA CYS A 60 3.06 -6.45 -12.41
C CYS A 60 1.64 -6.80 -12.92
N LEU A 61 1.57 -7.82 -13.78
CA LEU A 61 0.35 -8.31 -14.41
C LEU A 61 -0.38 -9.38 -13.58
N TYR A 62 -0.04 -9.55 -12.30
CA TYR A 62 -0.63 -10.59 -11.46
C TYR A 62 -2.15 -10.42 -11.30
N LYS A 63 -2.62 -9.19 -11.04
CA LYS A 63 -4.06 -8.90 -10.93
C LYS A 63 -4.81 -9.08 -12.25
N MET A 64 -4.09 -9.06 -13.38
CA MET A 64 -4.59 -9.36 -14.72
C MET A 64 -4.58 -10.87 -15.06
N GLY A 65 -4.23 -11.73 -14.10
CA GLY A 65 -4.31 -13.18 -14.22
C GLY A 65 -3.02 -13.91 -14.63
N CYS A 66 -1.88 -13.23 -14.60
CA CYS A 66 -0.59 -13.84 -14.96
C CYS A 66 -0.29 -15.13 -14.17
N LYS A 67 -0.12 -16.24 -14.89
CA LYS A 67 0.20 -17.58 -14.38
C LYS A 67 1.69 -17.87 -14.24
N GLY A 68 2.55 -16.86 -14.46
CA GLY A 68 4.00 -16.98 -14.30
C GLY A 68 4.46 -17.58 -12.95
N PRO A 69 3.76 -17.34 -11.82
CA PRO A 69 4.13 -17.94 -10.54
C PRO A 69 3.99 -19.46 -10.43
N THR A 70 3.29 -20.11 -11.36
CA THR A 70 3.10 -21.56 -11.40
C THR A 70 3.59 -22.17 -12.71
N THR A 71 4.33 -21.41 -13.53
CA THR A 71 4.79 -21.84 -14.85
C THR A 71 6.31 -21.92 -14.90
N TYR A 72 6.86 -23.05 -15.29
CA TYR A 72 8.28 -23.29 -15.50
C TYR A 72 8.64 -23.10 -16.97
N ASN A 73 9.46 -22.10 -17.27
CA ASN A 73 10.00 -21.86 -18.60
C ASN A 73 11.10 -20.79 -18.57
N ALA A 74 11.93 -20.76 -19.60
CA ALA A 74 13.01 -19.80 -19.79
C ALA A 74 12.56 -18.47 -20.42
N CYS A 75 11.25 -18.23 -20.61
CA CYS A 75 10.71 -17.02 -21.23
C CYS A 75 11.27 -15.70 -20.69
N PRO A 76 11.44 -15.47 -19.37
CA PRO A 76 11.94 -14.18 -18.89
C PRO A 76 13.46 -14.02 -19.06
N VAL A 77 14.21 -15.12 -19.27
CA VAL A 77 15.67 -15.11 -19.39
C VAL A 77 16.10 -15.17 -20.86
N THR A 78 15.73 -16.24 -21.56
CA THR A 78 16.05 -16.43 -22.98
C THR A 78 15.21 -15.52 -23.88
N ARG A 79 13.98 -15.21 -23.45
CA ARG A 79 12.97 -14.51 -24.24
C ARG A 79 12.66 -15.24 -25.56
N TRP A 80 11.85 -14.61 -26.38
CA TRP A 80 11.42 -15.10 -27.69
C TRP A 80 12.02 -14.24 -28.80
N ASN A 81 12.20 -14.87 -29.96
CA ASN A 81 12.65 -14.23 -31.20
C ASN A 81 13.99 -13.49 -31.03
N ASN A 82 15.08 -14.23 -30.76
CA ASN A 82 16.42 -13.67 -30.58
C ASN A 82 16.50 -12.60 -29.46
N GLY A 83 15.85 -12.86 -28.33
CA GLY A 83 15.92 -11.96 -27.18
C GLY A 83 14.97 -10.76 -27.22
N VAL A 84 14.14 -10.62 -28.25
CA VAL A 84 13.33 -9.41 -28.48
C VAL A 84 12.30 -9.18 -27.37
N SER A 85 11.41 -10.15 -27.11
CA SER A 85 10.36 -9.99 -26.10
C SER A 85 9.86 -11.34 -25.60
N TYR A 86 8.90 -11.31 -24.68
CA TYR A 86 8.11 -12.45 -24.23
C TYR A 86 6.76 -11.91 -23.71
N PRO A 87 5.74 -12.74 -23.46
CA PRO A 87 4.37 -12.25 -23.22
C PRO A 87 4.25 -11.13 -22.18
N ILE A 88 4.91 -11.28 -21.03
CA ILE A 88 4.86 -10.30 -19.93
C ILE A 88 5.54 -8.99 -20.31
N GLN A 89 6.65 -9.04 -21.05
CA GLN A 89 7.31 -7.82 -21.54
C GLN A 89 6.41 -7.07 -22.53
N SER A 90 5.69 -7.80 -23.38
CA SER A 90 4.70 -7.25 -24.32
C SER A 90 3.34 -6.88 -23.68
N GLY A 91 3.22 -6.92 -22.34
CA GLY A 91 2.04 -6.43 -21.62
C GLY A 91 0.94 -7.46 -21.35
N HIS A 92 1.10 -8.71 -21.78
CA HIS A 92 0.13 -9.77 -21.48
C HIS A 92 0.64 -10.73 -20.40
N GLY A 93 -0.22 -11.11 -19.46
CA GLY A 93 0.09 -12.10 -18.44
C GLY A 93 0.50 -13.44 -19.07
N CYS A 94 1.41 -14.16 -18.42
CA CYS A 94 1.69 -15.54 -18.79
C CYS A 94 0.41 -16.38 -18.65
N ILE A 95 0.11 -17.23 -19.62
CA ILE A 95 -1.08 -18.10 -19.59
C ILE A 95 -0.81 -19.51 -19.04
N GLY A 96 0.48 -19.84 -18.82
CA GLY A 96 0.88 -21.16 -18.34
C GLY A 96 1.07 -22.22 -19.41
N CYS A 97 1.32 -21.83 -20.67
CA CYS A 97 1.36 -22.75 -21.81
C CYS A 97 2.42 -23.89 -21.75
N ALA A 98 3.36 -23.83 -20.81
CA ALA A 98 4.37 -24.87 -20.59
C ALA A 98 4.00 -25.86 -19.46
N GLU A 99 2.87 -25.64 -18.80
CA GLU A 99 2.35 -26.54 -17.78
C GLU A 99 1.30 -27.48 -18.34
N GLN A 100 1.19 -28.65 -17.72
CA GLN A 100 0.17 -29.63 -18.07
C GLN A 100 -1.23 -29.04 -17.81
N ASN A 101 -2.17 -29.33 -18.72
CA ASN A 101 -3.60 -28.96 -18.60
C ASN A 101 -3.87 -27.47 -18.38
N PHE A 102 -2.97 -26.57 -18.83
CA PHE A 102 -3.10 -25.14 -18.55
C PHE A 102 -4.40 -24.50 -19.08
N TRP A 103 -5.00 -25.07 -20.13
CA TRP A 103 -6.29 -24.64 -20.66
C TRP A 103 -7.44 -24.81 -19.66
N ASP A 104 -7.35 -25.79 -18.76
CA ASP A 104 -8.39 -26.16 -17.80
C ASP A 104 -8.17 -25.57 -16.41
N HIS A 105 -7.11 -24.77 -16.21
CA HIS A 105 -6.79 -24.10 -14.93
C HIS A 105 -7.64 -22.83 -14.68
N GLY A 106 -8.83 -22.76 -15.28
CA GLY A 106 -9.72 -21.62 -15.26
C GLY A 106 -9.30 -20.50 -16.23
N SER A 107 -9.97 -19.34 -16.12
CA SER A 107 -9.72 -18.23 -17.03
C SER A 107 -8.28 -17.70 -16.92
N PHE A 108 -7.70 -17.33 -18.05
CA PHE A 108 -6.39 -16.67 -18.09
C PHE A 108 -6.36 -15.35 -17.32
N TYR A 109 -7.50 -14.68 -17.20
CA TYR A 109 -7.63 -13.40 -16.51
C TYR A 109 -7.99 -13.53 -15.02
N SER A 110 -8.29 -14.73 -14.55
CA SER A 110 -8.50 -15.00 -13.13
C SER A 110 -7.16 -15.05 -12.40
N ARG A 111 -7.12 -14.44 -11.21
CA ARG A 111 -5.93 -14.45 -10.34
C ARG A 111 -5.74 -15.84 -9.73
N ILE A 112 -4.49 -16.24 -9.53
CA ILE A 112 -4.19 -17.42 -8.72
C ILE A 112 -4.37 -17.01 -7.25
N THR A 113 -5.28 -17.62 -6.50
CA THR A 113 -5.57 -17.19 -5.12
C THR A 113 -4.62 -17.76 -4.06
N ASN A 114 -3.81 -18.77 -4.42
CA ASN A 114 -3.04 -19.57 -3.46
C ASN A 114 -1.57 -19.14 -3.35
N ILE A 115 -1.26 -17.88 -3.69
CA ILE A 115 0.12 -17.36 -3.61
C ILE A 115 0.19 -16.35 -2.48
N PRO A 116 1.04 -16.58 -1.45
CA PRO A 116 1.22 -15.61 -0.38
C PRO A 116 1.74 -14.30 -0.99
N GLN A 117 0.88 -13.28 -1.02
CA GLN A 117 1.19 -11.97 -1.59
C GLN A 117 1.41 -10.99 -0.44
N PHE A 118 2.67 -10.75 -0.08
CA PHE A 118 3.05 -9.70 0.86
C PHE A 118 3.60 -8.50 0.08
N GLY A 119 2.79 -7.44 -0.05
CA GLY A 119 3.20 -6.18 -0.68
C GLY A 119 3.88 -5.27 0.34
N THR A 120 5.19 -5.11 0.28
CA THR A 120 5.94 -4.39 1.32
C THR A 120 5.64 -2.89 1.31
N ASN A 121 5.51 -2.27 0.13
CA ASN A 121 5.27 -0.83 0.01
C ASN A 121 3.80 -0.46 0.24
N THR A 122 2.85 -1.21 -0.33
CA THR A 122 1.41 -0.98 -0.10
C THR A 122 1.03 -1.09 1.39
N THR A 123 1.66 -2.01 2.12
CA THR A 123 1.50 -2.11 3.58
C THR A 123 2.09 -0.90 4.29
N ALA A 124 3.30 -0.46 3.91
CA ALA A 124 3.97 0.69 4.51
C ALA A 124 3.22 2.02 4.25
N GLU A 125 2.73 2.25 3.04
CA GLU A 125 1.93 3.43 2.68
C GLU A 125 0.63 3.46 3.50
N THR A 126 -0.07 2.33 3.61
CA THR A 126 -1.31 2.24 4.38
C THR A 126 -1.07 2.55 5.86
N VAL A 127 -0.02 1.98 6.46
CA VAL A 127 0.38 2.26 7.84
C VAL A 127 0.79 3.71 8.02
N GLY A 128 1.55 4.27 7.08
CA GLY A 128 2.00 5.66 7.10
C GLY A 128 0.82 6.65 7.06
N VAL A 129 -0.13 6.43 6.15
CA VAL A 129 -1.36 7.24 6.05
C VAL A 129 -2.18 7.14 7.33
N ALA A 130 -2.36 5.94 7.87
CA ALA A 130 -3.10 5.73 9.12
C ALA A 130 -2.43 6.45 10.31
N ALA A 131 -1.10 6.39 10.41
CA ALA A 131 -0.35 7.08 11.45
C ALA A 131 -0.50 8.60 11.36
N VAL A 132 -0.33 9.17 10.16
CA VAL A 132 -0.50 10.62 9.93
C VAL A 132 -1.92 11.06 10.25
N ALA A 133 -2.94 10.31 9.83
CA ALA A 133 -4.33 10.59 10.14
C ALA A 133 -4.59 10.55 11.66
N GLY A 134 -4.05 9.55 12.36
CA GLY A 134 -4.16 9.43 13.82
C GLY A 134 -3.51 10.60 14.56
N ILE A 135 -2.30 10.99 14.18
CA ILE A 135 -1.61 12.16 14.75
C ILE A 135 -2.41 13.43 14.49
N GLY A 136 -2.89 13.64 13.25
CA GLY A 136 -3.68 14.81 12.88
C GLY A 136 -4.96 14.95 13.72
N ALA A 137 -5.71 13.86 13.89
CA ALA A 137 -6.91 13.83 14.72
C ALA A 137 -6.59 14.13 16.20
N GLY A 138 -5.48 13.58 16.72
CA GLY A 138 -5.01 13.83 18.08
C GLY A 138 -4.68 15.31 18.31
N VAL A 139 -3.95 15.94 17.39
CA VAL A 139 -3.57 17.36 17.49
C VAL A 139 -4.82 18.27 17.45
N VAL A 140 -5.75 18.04 16.52
CA VAL A 140 -6.99 18.84 16.42
C VAL A 140 -7.83 18.69 17.69
N THR A 141 -7.98 17.47 18.19
CA THR A 141 -8.74 17.20 19.42
C THR A 141 -8.10 17.91 20.62
N HIS A 142 -6.77 17.81 20.77
CA HIS A 142 -6.06 18.46 21.86
C HIS A 142 -6.17 20.00 21.78
N ALA A 143 -6.06 20.58 20.58
CA ALA A 143 -6.22 22.02 20.39
C ALA A 143 -7.65 22.51 20.73
N ALA A 144 -8.68 21.76 20.33
CA ALA A 144 -10.07 22.09 20.62
C ALA A 144 -10.38 22.02 22.12
N ILE A 145 -9.88 20.98 22.82
CA ILE A 145 -10.05 20.85 24.28
C ILE A 145 -9.31 21.98 24.99
N SER A 146 -8.05 22.24 24.63
CA SER A 146 -7.24 23.29 25.26
C SER A 146 -7.84 24.69 25.08
N THR A 147 -8.37 25.01 23.90
CA THR A 147 -9.06 26.30 23.66
C THR A 147 -10.37 26.40 24.46
N ALA A 148 -11.18 25.34 24.51
CA ALA A 148 -12.40 25.32 25.32
C ALA A 148 -12.11 25.50 26.82
N VAL A 149 -11.08 24.82 27.36
CA VAL A 149 -10.64 24.96 28.75
C VAL A 149 -10.11 26.38 29.02
N HIS A 150 -9.30 26.95 28.12
CA HIS A 150 -8.80 28.31 28.26
C HIS A 150 -9.92 29.36 28.24
N LEU A 151 -10.89 29.22 27.35
CA LEU A 151 -12.06 30.12 27.30
C LEU A 151 -12.89 30.00 28.57
N LYS A 152 -13.11 28.79 29.09
CA LYS A 152 -13.80 28.58 30.38
C LYS A 152 -13.06 29.21 31.55
N HIS A 153 -11.73 29.09 31.61
CA HIS A 153 -10.92 29.73 32.66
C HIS A 153 -10.94 31.26 32.58
N ARG A 154 -10.90 31.85 31.38
CA ARG A 154 -11.05 33.29 31.17
C ARG A 154 -12.44 33.77 31.65
N TYR A 155 -13.50 33.11 31.19
CA TYR A 155 -14.86 33.46 31.55
C TYR A 155 -15.16 33.29 33.06
N GLY A 156 -14.59 32.25 33.69
CA GLY A 156 -14.69 32.03 35.13
C GLY A 156 -13.97 33.10 35.97
N LYS A 157 -12.81 33.59 35.49
CA LYS A 157 -12.04 34.66 36.15
C LYS A 157 -12.71 36.04 35.99
N ASP A 158 -13.31 36.31 34.84
CA ASP A 158 -14.02 37.56 34.58
C ASP A 158 -15.35 37.62 35.38
N GLY A 159 -16.01 36.48 35.58
CA GLY A 159 -17.19 36.37 36.45
C GLY A 159 -16.90 36.55 37.94
N ASP A 160 -15.68 36.19 38.39
CA ASP A 160 -15.22 36.40 39.77
C ASP A 160 -14.81 37.86 40.01
N CYS A 161 -14.09 38.47 39.06
CA CYS A 161 -13.74 39.89 39.08
C CYS A 161 -14.98 40.81 39.01
N SER A 162 -16.01 40.41 38.26
CA SER A 162 -17.30 41.12 38.22
C SER A 162 -18.09 41.00 39.54
N LYS A 163 -17.92 39.90 40.29
CA LYS A 163 -18.49 39.73 41.63
C LYS A 163 -17.72 40.53 42.69
N GLU A 164 -16.39 40.51 42.68
CA GLU A 164 -15.57 41.35 43.58
C GLU A 164 -15.87 42.84 43.41
N THR A 165 -16.05 43.32 42.17
CA THR A 165 -16.37 44.73 41.90
C THR A 165 -17.76 45.13 42.42
N LYS A 166 -18.74 44.21 42.41
CA LYS A 166 -20.09 44.46 42.94
C LYS A 166 -20.16 44.39 44.46
N THR A 167 -19.39 43.51 45.10
CA THR A 167 -19.32 43.44 46.57
C THR A 167 -18.61 44.69 47.14
N ALA A 168 -17.58 45.20 46.48
CA ALA A 168 -16.88 46.43 46.90
C ALA A 168 -17.72 47.73 46.73
N GLN A 169 -18.74 47.74 45.86
CA GLN A 169 -19.68 48.85 45.74
C GLN A 169 -20.87 48.76 46.71
N ALA A 170 -21.22 47.56 47.19
CA ALA A 170 -22.26 47.40 48.21
C ALA A 170 -21.79 47.86 49.60
N GLU A 171 -20.51 47.67 49.94
CA GLU A 171 -19.97 48.02 51.27
C GLU A 171 -19.79 49.54 51.49
N LYS A 172 -19.78 50.36 50.42
CA LYS A 172 -19.58 51.82 50.50
C LYS A 172 -20.86 52.64 50.66
N THR A 173 -22.03 52.00 50.69
CA THR A 173 -23.33 52.70 50.71
C THR A 173 -23.96 52.78 52.12
N ASP A 174 -23.41 52.09 53.13
CA ASP A 174 -24.01 51.97 54.47
C ASP A 174 -23.47 52.95 55.53
N SER A 175 -22.62 53.93 55.20
CA SER A 175 -21.95 54.76 56.23
C SER A 175 -22.33 56.25 56.29
N ASN A 176 -23.48 56.69 55.76
CA ASN A 176 -23.91 58.09 55.90
C ASN A 176 -25.43 58.21 56.16
N ASP A 177 -25.85 57.97 57.40
CA ASP A 177 -27.10 58.54 57.91
C ASP A 177 -27.01 58.83 59.42
N SER A 178 -26.87 60.10 59.78
CA SER A 178 -27.49 60.71 60.97
C SER A 178 -27.52 62.21 60.75
N THR A 179 -28.72 62.70 60.46
CA THR A 179 -29.14 64.10 60.33
C THR A 179 -29.35 64.75 61.73
N PRO A 180 -30.11 65.85 61.90
CA PRO A 180 -29.63 67.24 62.01
C PRO A 180 -30.13 67.93 63.31
N SER A 181 -29.88 69.23 63.52
CA SER A 181 -30.84 70.20 64.12
C SER A 181 -30.20 71.48 64.71
N GLU A 182 -30.42 72.61 64.00
CA GLU A 182 -30.90 73.94 64.45
C GLU A 182 -30.29 74.81 65.58
N ARG A 183 -30.33 76.13 65.29
CA ARG A 183 -30.37 77.35 66.15
C ARG A 183 -29.06 77.72 66.89
N ASN A 184 -28.52 78.94 66.83
CA ASN A 184 -29.00 80.29 66.47
C ASN A 184 -27.93 81.04 65.65
#